data_AF-A0A651G0A7-F1
#
_entry.id   AF-A0A651G0A7-F1
#
_cell.length_a   1.000
_cell.length_b   1.000
_cell.length_c   1.000
_cell.angle_alpha   90.00
_cell.angle_beta   90.00
_cell.angle_gamma   90.00
#
_symmetry.space_group_name_H-M   'P 1'
#
loop_
_entity.id
_entity.type
_entity.pdbx_description
1 polymer ?
#
loop_
_entity_poly.entity_id
_entity_poly.type
_entity_poly.pdbx_seq_one_letter_code
_entity_poly.pdbx_strand_id
1 'polypeptide(L)'
;MLKPRADTLGALALACAVSAMTFAHPAPAAANGEFLQFDFAPRASSATATVRRDRATLTLGWSEFQTGHATTLWGNYGLPLGEGAWFRAGPAFRIDDAGRTKAGGRIGVERFSMNEQMTMFLLAEFNTIQKEYLALGQIGHRASGLAAEVAYQGNETGFRELTFAGSYRVGDSPVRLRVGYRTIAKQFFIGVTVNTF
;
A
#
# COMPACT_ATOMS: atom_id res chain seq x y z
N MET A 1 -5.03 -11.53 -35.98
CA MET A 1 -4.15 -10.85 -34.99
C MET A 1 -4.97 -10.65 -33.72
N LEU A 2 -4.81 -11.54 -32.73
CA LEU A 2 -5.63 -11.56 -31.50
C LEU A 2 -5.16 -10.45 -30.55
N LYS A 3 -6.04 -9.51 -30.23
CA LYS A 3 -5.82 -8.45 -29.24
C LYS A 3 -5.89 -9.10 -27.85
N PRO A 4 -4.85 -9.05 -27.01
CA PRO A 4 -4.94 -9.62 -25.66
C PRO A 4 -5.99 -8.84 -24.85
N ARG A 5 -6.87 -9.56 -24.15
CA ARG A 5 -7.84 -8.98 -23.21
C ARG A 5 -7.08 -8.35 -22.05
N ALA A 6 -7.49 -7.14 -21.65
CA ALA A 6 -6.92 -6.41 -20.52
C ALA A 6 -7.01 -7.20 -19.19
N ASP A 7 -7.93 -8.17 -19.12
CA ASP A 7 -8.20 -9.00 -17.94
C ASP A 7 -7.05 -9.96 -17.59
N THR A 8 -6.24 -10.36 -18.57
CA THR A 8 -5.12 -11.31 -18.36
C THR A 8 -3.87 -10.66 -17.73
N LEU A 9 -3.72 -9.34 -17.80
CA LEU A 9 -2.57 -8.63 -17.21
C LEU A 9 -2.71 -8.44 -15.69
N GLY A 10 -3.93 -8.25 -15.19
CA GLY A 10 -4.20 -8.15 -13.75
C GLY A 10 -3.95 -9.47 -13.02
N ALA A 11 -4.33 -10.60 -13.64
CA ALA A 11 -4.09 -11.93 -13.09
C ALA A 11 -2.60 -12.31 -13.09
N LEU A 12 -1.84 -11.92 -14.12
CA LEU A 12 -0.40 -12.17 -14.18
C LEU A 12 0.39 -11.35 -13.16
N ALA A 13 0.00 -10.09 -12.92
CA ALA A 13 0.62 -9.25 -11.90
C ALA A 13 0.40 -9.82 -10.48
N LEU A 14 -0.78 -10.38 -10.22
CA LEU A 14 -1.10 -11.09 -8.98
C LEU A 14 -0.26 -12.37 -8.83
N ALA A 15 -0.07 -13.13 -9.90
CA ALA A 15 0.70 -14.38 -9.89
C ALA A 15 2.22 -14.19 -9.70
N CYS A 16 2.79 -13.12 -10.28
CA CYS A 16 4.20 -12.77 -10.06
C CYS A 16 4.47 -12.27 -8.64
N ALA A 17 3.53 -11.52 -8.04
CA ALA A 17 3.65 -11.07 -6.64
C ALA A 17 3.61 -12.24 -5.64
N VAL A 18 2.88 -13.32 -5.94
CA VAL A 18 2.83 -14.54 -5.11
C VAL A 18 4.12 -15.36 -5.25
N SER A 19 4.73 -15.41 -6.44
CA SER A 19 5.95 -16.20 -6.69
C SER A 19 7.22 -15.58 -6.09
N ALA A 20 7.24 -14.26 -5.85
CA ALA A 20 8.37 -13.56 -5.24
C ALA A 20 8.48 -13.75 -3.71
N MET A 21 7.59 -14.54 -3.09
CA MET A 21 7.51 -14.69 -1.63
C MET A 21 8.58 -15.63 -1.02
N THR A 22 9.50 -16.22 -1.79
CA THR A 22 10.29 -17.37 -1.33
C THR A 22 11.73 -17.11 -0.87
N PHE A 23 12.27 -15.88 -0.85
CA PHE A 23 13.72 -15.69 -0.58
C PHE A 23 14.10 -14.56 0.38
N ALA A 24 13.52 -14.52 1.57
CA ALA A 24 14.06 -13.64 2.60
C ALA A 24 13.85 -14.20 4.00
N HIS A 25 14.95 -14.23 4.78
CA HIS A 25 14.92 -14.52 6.20
C HIS A 25 14.00 -13.52 6.92
N PRO A 26 13.19 -13.97 7.89
CA PRO A 26 12.40 -13.08 8.71
C PRO A 26 13.23 -12.65 9.92
N ALA A 27 13.07 -11.38 10.31
CA ALA A 27 13.47 -10.91 11.62
C ALA A 27 12.26 -10.22 12.27
N PRO A 28 12.20 -10.15 13.61
CA PRO A 28 11.01 -9.67 14.31
C PRO A 28 10.82 -8.18 14.02
N ALA A 29 9.87 -7.86 13.13
CA ALA A 29 9.24 -6.55 13.12
C ALA A 29 8.40 -6.42 14.39
N ALA A 30 8.29 -5.21 14.94
CA ALA A 30 7.43 -4.97 16.09
C ALA A 30 5.99 -5.34 15.71
N ALA A 31 5.42 -6.34 16.40
CA ALA A 31 4.04 -6.76 16.18
C ALA A 31 3.05 -5.59 16.36
N ASN A 32 3.44 -4.59 17.15
CA ASN A 32 2.74 -3.33 17.33
C ASN A 32 3.52 -2.20 16.68
N GLY A 33 2.80 -1.29 16.02
CA GLY A 33 3.44 -0.12 15.43
C GLY A 33 2.43 0.80 14.79
N GLU A 34 2.98 1.87 14.22
CA GLU A 34 2.26 2.98 13.64
C GLU A 34 2.93 3.35 12.33
N PHE A 35 2.09 3.63 11.33
CA PHE A 35 2.54 4.09 10.04
C PHE A 35 1.72 5.30 9.64
N LEU A 36 2.40 6.40 9.35
CA LEU A 36 1.79 7.58 8.75
C LEU A 36 2.48 7.84 7.41
N GLN A 37 1.71 8.22 6.41
CA GLN A 37 2.17 8.64 5.11
C GLN A 37 1.40 9.88 4.70
N PHE A 38 2.10 10.87 4.16
CA PHE A 38 1.50 11.99 3.45
C PHE A 38 2.27 12.22 2.16
N ASP A 39 1.56 12.21 1.04
CA ASP A 39 2.09 12.50 -0.29
C ASP A 39 1.36 13.72 -0.85
N PHE A 40 2.09 14.79 -1.09
CA PHE A 40 1.59 16.03 -1.67
C PHE A 40 1.80 16.03 -3.18
N ALA A 41 0.72 16.27 -3.92
CA ALA A 41 0.75 16.62 -5.33
C ALA A 41 -0.31 17.71 -5.59
N PRO A 42 -0.06 18.71 -6.46
CA PRO A 42 -0.94 19.86 -6.62
C PRO A 42 -2.41 19.56 -6.95
N ARG A 43 -2.72 18.36 -7.45
CA ARG A 43 -4.08 17.94 -7.82
C ARG A 43 -4.42 16.51 -7.39
N ALA A 44 -3.62 15.94 -6.50
CA ALA A 44 -3.77 14.54 -6.12
C ALA A 44 -3.08 14.20 -4.77
N SER A 45 -3.33 14.93 -3.70
CA SER A 45 -2.68 14.64 -2.42
C SER A 45 -3.30 13.41 -1.72
N SER A 46 -2.53 12.72 -0.89
CA SER A 46 -3.04 11.58 -0.12
C SER A 46 -2.37 11.46 1.24
N ALA A 47 -3.13 10.98 2.22
CA ALA A 47 -2.66 10.65 3.54
C ALA A 47 -3.10 9.23 3.92
N THR A 48 -2.29 8.51 4.68
CA THR A 48 -2.65 7.22 5.26
C THR A 48 -2.08 7.12 6.66
N ALA A 49 -2.89 6.66 7.60
CA ALA A 49 -2.48 6.39 8.97
C ALA A 49 -2.93 4.98 9.35
N THR A 50 -2.03 4.17 9.84
CA THR A 50 -2.28 2.79 10.25
C THR A 50 -1.73 2.57 11.65
N VAL A 51 -2.53 1.95 12.51
CA VAL A 51 -2.12 1.49 13.82
C VAL A 51 -2.36 -0.01 13.89
N ARG A 52 -1.34 -0.78 14.24
CA ARG A 52 -1.47 -2.22 14.53
C ARG A 52 -1.21 -2.48 16.00
N ARG A 53 -2.08 -3.28 16.61
CA ARG A 53 -1.92 -3.85 17.95
C ARG A 53 -2.23 -5.35 17.86
N ASP A 54 -1.18 -6.17 17.98
CA ASP A 54 -1.23 -7.62 17.78
C ASP A 54 -1.85 -7.95 16.42
N ARG A 55 -2.98 -8.67 16.41
CA ARG A 55 -3.68 -9.05 15.20
C ARG A 55 -4.65 -7.99 14.71
N ALA A 56 -4.98 -6.99 15.53
CA ALA A 56 -5.92 -5.95 15.14
C ALA A 56 -5.19 -4.78 14.46
N THR A 57 -5.72 -4.31 13.34
CA THR A 57 -5.22 -3.13 12.64
C THR A 57 -6.37 -2.18 12.34
N LEU A 58 -6.12 -0.88 12.49
CA LEU A 58 -6.99 0.19 12.04
C LEU A 58 -6.22 1.07 11.05
N THR A 59 -6.79 1.27 9.86
CA THR A 59 -6.22 2.13 8.82
C THR A 59 -7.22 3.22 8.44
N LEU A 60 -6.78 4.47 8.50
CA LEU A 60 -7.47 5.65 7.98
C LEU A 60 -6.73 6.11 6.72
N GLY A 61 -7.47 6.38 5.65
CA GLY A 61 -6.93 6.94 4.41
C GLY A 61 -7.69 8.21 4.03
N TRP A 62 -6.99 9.19 3.50
CA TRP A 62 -7.58 10.34 2.83
C TRP A 62 -6.90 10.53 1.48
N SER A 63 -7.67 10.86 0.47
CA SER A 63 -7.16 11.15 -0.87
C SER A 63 -7.96 12.27 -1.50
N GLU A 64 -7.27 13.23 -2.07
CA GLU A 64 -7.79 14.25 -2.96
C GLU A 64 -7.43 13.91 -4.41
N PHE A 65 -8.31 14.28 -5.32
CA PHE A 65 -8.15 14.16 -6.77
C PHE A 65 -8.90 15.31 -7.44
N GLN A 66 -8.71 15.50 -8.75
CA GLN A 66 -9.23 16.68 -9.47
C GLN A 66 -10.73 16.95 -9.28
N THR A 67 -11.52 15.89 -9.09
CA THR A 67 -12.99 15.97 -9.02
C THR A 67 -13.53 15.83 -7.60
N GLY A 68 -12.69 15.80 -6.56
CA GLY A 68 -13.15 15.69 -5.18
C GLY A 68 -12.15 15.05 -4.24
N HIS A 69 -12.64 14.57 -3.09
CA HIS A 69 -11.84 13.84 -2.12
C HIS A 69 -12.61 12.64 -1.58
N ALA A 70 -11.90 11.75 -0.92
CA ALA A 70 -12.50 10.63 -0.21
C ALA A 70 -11.69 10.30 1.04
N THR A 71 -12.42 9.91 2.09
CA THR A 71 -11.87 9.35 3.31
C THR A 71 -12.25 7.89 3.39
N THR A 72 -11.33 7.04 3.84
CA THR A 72 -11.54 5.60 4.00
C THR A 72 -11.14 5.16 5.40
N LEU A 73 -11.85 4.17 5.93
CA LEU A 73 -11.55 3.53 7.20
C LEU A 73 -11.56 2.02 6.98
N TRP A 74 -10.58 1.30 7.51
CA TRP A 74 -10.54 -0.15 7.47
C TRP A 74 -10.07 -0.69 8.81
N GLY A 75 -10.99 -1.33 9.54
CA GLY A 75 -10.66 -2.15 10.69
C GLY A 75 -10.46 -3.59 10.23
N ASN A 76 -9.38 -4.24 10.63
CA ASN A 76 -9.13 -5.62 10.21
C ASN A 76 -8.45 -6.45 11.29
N TYR A 77 -8.58 -7.76 11.11
CA TYR A 77 -7.92 -8.77 11.93
C TYR A 77 -6.98 -9.60 11.06
N GLY A 78 -5.77 -9.82 11.56
CA GLY A 78 -4.68 -10.51 10.90
C GLY A 78 -4.56 -11.97 11.32
N LEU A 79 -4.41 -12.85 10.34
CA LEU A 79 -4.06 -14.25 10.53
C LEU A 79 -2.65 -14.49 9.94
N PRO A 80 -1.71 -15.05 10.70
CA PRO A 80 -0.39 -15.36 10.17
C PRO A 80 -0.51 -16.47 9.12
N LEU A 81 0.12 -16.28 7.96
CA LEU A 81 0.22 -17.29 6.89
C LEU A 81 1.55 -18.04 6.89
N GLY A 82 2.47 -17.63 7.78
CA GLY A 82 3.85 -18.06 7.83
C GLY A 82 4.73 -16.90 8.27
N GLU A 83 6.04 -17.10 8.24
CA GLU A 83 6.97 -16.09 8.70
C GLU A 83 6.88 -14.81 7.87
N GLY A 84 6.64 -13.68 8.55
CA GLY A 84 6.53 -12.36 7.95
C GLY A 84 5.30 -12.13 7.06
N ALA A 85 4.44 -13.14 6.86
CA ALA A 85 3.29 -13.07 5.97
C ALA A 85 1.96 -13.10 6.74
N TRP A 86 1.02 -12.24 6.35
CA TRP A 86 -0.26 -12.08 7.03
C TRP A 86 -1.40 -11.98 6.03
N PHE A 87 -2.48 -12.71 6.29
CA PHE A 87 -3.78 -12.44 5.71
C PHE A 87 -4.52 -11.47 6.63
N ARG A 88 -5.21 -10.49 6.05
CA ARG A 88 -5.99 -9.49 6.79
C ARG A 88 -7.38 -9.40 6.19
N ALA A 89 -8.39 -9.33 7.05
CA ALA A 89 -9.77 -9.16 6.62
C ALA A 89 -10.55 -8.31 7.63
N GLY A 90 -11.49 -7.52 7.13
CA GLY A 90 -12.41 -6.80 8.00
C GLY A 90 -13.27 -5.75 7.29
N PRO A 91 -14.13 -5.06 8.05
CA PRO A 91 -15.04 -4.05 7.53
C PRO A 91 -14.28 -2.80 7.05
N ALA A 92 -14.71 -2.28 5.90
CA ALA A 92 -14.22 -1.06 5.30
C ALA A 92 -15.35 -0.06 5.10
N PHE A 93 -15.03 1.23 5.25
CA PHE A 93 -15.92 2.36 5.02
C PHE A 93 -15.23 3.36 4.10
N ARG A 94 -16.02 4.05 3.29
CA ARG A 94 -15.60 5.17 2.45
C ARG A 94 -16.63 6.28 2.56
N ILE A 95 -16.16 7.51 2.72
CA ILE A 95 -16.95 8.74 2.67
C ILE A 95 -16.42 9.56 1.51
N ASP A 96 -17.28 9.94 0.56
CA ASP A 96 -16.91 10.84 -0.53
C ASP A 96 -17.12 12.32 -0.18
N ASP A 97 -16.77 13.20 -1.10
CA ASP A 97 -16.86 14.65 -0.99
C ASP A 97 -18.29 15.19 -0.79
N ALA A 98 -19.30 14.44 -1.23
CA ALA A 98 -20.71 14.72 -0.98
C ALA A 98 -21.19 14.17 0.38
N GLY A 99 -20.30 13.59 1.19
CA GLY A 99 -20.62 12.98 2.47
C GLY A 99 -21.34 11.62 2.34
N ARG A 100 -21.38 11.01 1.15
CA ARG A 100 -22.03 9.72 0.97
C ARG A 100 -21.12 8.62 1.51
N THR A 101 -21.67 7.84 2.42
CA THR A 101 -20.97 6.72 3.05
C THR A 101 -21.27 5.41 2.31
N LYS A 102 -20.21 4.66 2.00
CA LYS A 102 -20.28 3.28 1.52
C LYS A 102 -19.59 2.37 2.54
N ALA A 103 -20.19 1.22 2.81
CA ALA A 103 -19.61 0.18 3.65
C ALA A 103 -19.39 -1.09 2.83
N GLY A 104 -18.40 -1.89 3.21
CA GLY A 104 -18.09 -3.15 2.56
C GLY A 104 -17.07 -3.96 3.35
N GLY A 105 -16.58 -5.03 2.75
CA GLY A 105 -15.43 -5.79 3.23
C GLY A 105 -14.17 -5.45 2.43
N ARG A 106 -13.02 -5.52 3.10
CA ARG A 106 -11.69 -5.49 2.48
C ARG A 106 -10.85 -6.64 3.02
N ILE A 107 -10.12 -7.26 2.11
CA ILE A 107 -9.13 -8.30 2.39
C ILE A 107 -7.77 -7.88 1.87
N GLY A 108 -6.72 -8.41 2.48
CA GLY A 108 -5.36 -8.16 2.06
C GLY A 108 -4.42 -9.30 2.43
N VAL A 109 -3.34 -9.41 1.69
CA VAL A 109 -2.19 -10.24 2.04
C VAL A 109 -0.96 -9.34 2.02
N GLU A 110 -0.17 -9.39 3.07
CA GLU A 110 1.09 -8.67 3.17
C GLU A 110 2.23 -9.63 3.52
N ARG A 111 3.44 -9.29 3.08
CA ARG A 111 4.66 -9.97 3.48
C ARG A 111 5.76 -8.96 3.73
N PHE A 112 6.34 -8.99 4.94
CA PHE A 112 7.57 -8.30 5.26
C PHE A 112 8.70 -9.31 5.47
N SER A 113 9.90 -8.98 5.01
CA SER A 113 11.08 -9.79 5.25
C SER A 113 12.34 -8.93 5.15
N MET A 114 13.41 -9.33 5.82
CA MET A 114 14.67 -8.59 5.80
C MET A 114 15.88 -9.49 6.03
N ASN A 115 16.96 -9.20 5.32
CA ASN A 115 18.27 -9.77 5.63
C ASN A 115 19.20 -8.64 6.13
N GLU A 116 20.49 -8.90 6.24
CA GLU A 116 21.47 -7.92 6.73
C GLU A 116 21.58 -6.67 5.83
N GLN A 117 21.27 -6.80 4.53
CA GLN A 117 21.49 -5.77 3.53
C GLN A 117 20.19 -5.11 3.07
N MET A 118 19.09 -5.87 3.01
CA MET A 118 17.89 -5.50 2.30
C MET A 118 16.62 -5.71 3.13
N THR A 119 15.60 -4.91 2.86
CA THR A 119 14.22 -5.13 3.27
C THR A 119 13.34 -5.34 2.05
N MET A 120 12.29 -6.15 2.21
CA MET A 120 11.25 -6.34 1.21
C MET A 120 9.89 -6.26 1.88
N PHE A 121 8.98 -5.51 1.27
CA PHE A 121 7.57 -5.45 1.64
C PHE A 121 6.70 -5.67 0.40
N LEU A 122 5.74 -6.59 0.52
CA LEU A 122 4.74 -6.88 -0.50
C LEU A 122 3.36 -6.72 0.11
N LEU A 123 2.42 -6.18 -0.64
CA LEU A 123 1.02 -6.01 -0.25
C LEU A 123 0.12 -6.24 -1.46
N ALA A 124 -0.95 -7.00 -1.29
CA ALA A 124 -2.03 -7.13 -2.24
C ALA A 124 -3.36 -7.03 -1.51
N GLU A 125 -4.28 -6.22 -2.00
CA GLU A 125 -5.56 -5.94 -1.35
C GLU A 125 -6.70 -5.88 -2.35
N PHE A 126 -7.87 -6.27 -1.86
CA PHE A 126 -9.13 -6.17 -2.57
C PHE A 126 -10.20 -5.61 -1.63
N ASN A 127 -10.91 -4.60 -2.08
CA ASN A 127 -11.97 -3.93 -1.35
C ASN A 127 -13.25 -3.99 -2.18
N THR A 128 -14.32 -4.50 -1.57
CA THR A 128 -15.64 -4.63 -2.22
C THR A 128 -16.24 -3.27 -2.60
N ILE A 129 -15.87 -2.19 -1.92
CA ILE A 129 -16.30 -0.84 -2.28
C ILE A 129 -15.67 -0.45 -3.62
N GLN A 130 -16.50 -0.30 -4.66
CA GLN A 130 -16.08 -0.03 -6.05
C GLN A 130 -15.15 -1.10 -6.65
N LYS A 131 -15.09 -2.30 -6.04
CA LYS A 131 -14.12 -3.36 -6.39
C LYS A 131 -12.69 -2.82 -6.52
N GLU A 132 -12.29 -1.98 -5.57
CA GLU A 132 -10.96 -1.41 -5.50
C GLU A 132 -9.91 -2.49 -5.27
N TYR A 133 -8.75 -2.32 -5.89
CA TYR A 133 -7.61 -3.21 -5.69
C TYR A 133 -6.31 -2.40 -5.56
N LEU A 134 -5.37 -2.95 -4.81
CA LEU A 134 -4.00 -2.43 -4.65
C LEU A 134 -3.02 -3.61 -4.69
N ALA A 135 -1.93 -3.46 -5.42
CA ALA A 135 -0.75 -4.29 -5.33
C ALA A 135 0.47 -3.37 -5.15
N LEU A 136 1.31 -3.64 -4.16
CA LEU A 136 2.47 -2.84 -3.84
C LEU A 136 3.67 -3.74 -3.55
N GLY A 137 4.82 -3.34 -4.07
CA GLY A 137 6.11 -3.94 -3.74
C GLY A 137 7.11 -2.85 -3.41
N GLN A 138 7.87 -3.04 -2.34
CA GLN A 138 8.94 -2.16 -1.93
C GLN A 138 10.19 -2.97 -1.59
N ILE A 139 11.34 -2.50 -2.07
CA ILE A 139 12.66 -2.98 -1.70
C ILE A 139 13.46 -1.85 -1.07
N GLY A 140 14.20 -2.14 0.00
CA GLY A 140 15.01 -1.14 0.69
C GLY A 140 16.42 -1.66 0.95
N HIS A 141 17.41 -0.78 0.88
CA HIS A 141 18.77 -1.04 1.30
C HIS A 141 18.98 -0.51 2.73
N ARG A 142 19.33 -1.40 3.66
CA ARG A 142 19.35 -1.11 5.10
C ARG A 142 20.43 -0.11 5.48
N ALA A 143 21.63 -0.25 4.92
CA ALA A 143 22.76 0.59 5.29
C ALA A 143 22.60 2.04 4.80
N SER A 144 22.07 2.25 3.60
CA SER A 144 21.83 3.61 3.08
C SER A 144 20.47 4.18 3.47
N GLY A 145 19.55 3.36 3.97
CA GLY A 145 18.18 3.78 4.27
C GLY A 145 17.33 4.09 3.02
N LEU A 146 17.85 3.86 1.82
CA LEU A 146 17.12 4.06 0.56
C LEU A 146 16.10 2.95 0.33
N ALA A 147 14.95 3.28 -0.25
CA ALA A 147 14.01 2.29 -0.75
C ALA A 147 13.34 2.72 -2.05
N ALA A 148 12.94 1.74 -2.85
CA ALA A 148 12.16 1.91 -4.07
C ALA A 148 10.85 1.13 -3.94
N GLU A 149 9.76 1.74 -4.36
CA GLU A 149 8.40 1.23 -4.29
C GLU A 149 7.74 1.31 -5.67
N VAL A 150 6.97 0.28 -6.00
CA VAL A 150 6.02 0.27 -7.11
C VAL A 150 4.65 -0.10 -6.56
N ALA A 151 3.63 0.64 -6.96
CA ALA A 151 2.25 0.37 -6.58
C ALA A 151 1.34 0.45 -7.80
N TYR A 152 0.45 -0.53 -7.91
CA TYR A 152 -0.58 -0.60 -8.93
C TYR A 152 -1.95 -0.67 -8.25
N GLN A 153 -2.83 0.27 -8.58
CA GLN A 153 -4.15 0.35 -7.96
C GLN A 153 -5.21 0.73 -8.98
N GLY A 154 -6.47 0.40 -8.68
CA GLY A 154 -7.59 0.71 -9.55
C GLY A 154 -8.94 0.29 -8.97
N ASN A 155 -9.99 0.45 -9.77
CA ASN A 155 -11.35 0.10 -9.39
C ASN A 155 -12.22 -0.26 -10.63
N GLU A 156 -13.48 -0.65 -10.39
CA GLU A 156 -14.40 -1.03 -11.49
C GLU A 156 -14.95 0.17 -12.29
N THR A 157 -14.79 1.40 -11.79
CA THR A 157 -15.29 2.61 -12.46
C THR A 157 -14.28 3.18 -13.47
N GLY A 158 -13.19 2.46 -13.75
CA GLY A 158 -12.19 2.82 -14.75
C GLY A 158 -10.97 3.57 -14.21
N PHE A 159 -10.90 3.84 -12.90
CA PHE A 159 -9.67 4.36 -12.30
C PHE A 159 -8.59 3.27 -12.29
N ARG A 160 -7.38 3.66 -12.69
CA ARG A 160 -6.17 2.85 -12.60
C ARG A 160 -4.97 3.77 -12.48
N GLU A 161 -3.99 3.39 -11.68
CA GLU A 161 -2.77 4.15 -11.49
C GLU A 161 -1.59 3.21 -11.25
N LEU A 162 -0.47 3.53 -11.89
CA LEU A 162 0.82 2.90 -11.61
C LEU A 162 1.73 3.99 -11.05
N THR A 163 2.20 3.76 -9.82
CA THR A 163 3.02 4.70 -9.05
C THR A 163 4.41 4.12 -8.85
N PHE A 164 5.42 4.95 -9.08
CA PHE A 164 6.80 4.67 -8.67
C PHE A 164 7.19 5.65 -7.57
N ALA A 165 7.82 5.17 -6.52
CA ALA A 165 8.31 6.03 -5.46
C ALA A 165 9.71 5.62 -5.01
N GLY A 166 10.51 6.61 -4.64
CA GLY A 166 11.76 6.43 -3.91
C GLY A 166 11.62 7.04 -2.52
N SER A 167 12.27 6.45 -1.52
CA SER A 167 12.34 7.01 -0.18
C SER A 167 13.73 6.97 0.42
N TYR A 168 13.99 7.89 1.34
CA TYR A 168 15.23 7.97 2.09
C TYR A 168 14.92 8.13 3.59
N ARG A 169 15.50 7.26 4.43
CA ARG A 169 15.38 7.36 5.88
C ARG A 169 16.25 8.49 6.42
N VAL A 170 15.67 9.34 7.25
CA VAL A 170 16.39 10.46 7.87
C VAL A 170 17.14 9.95 9.11
N GLY A 171 18.44 9.72 8.97
CA GLY A 171 19.28 9.16 10.04
C GLY A 171 18.75 7.81 10.53
N ASP A 172 18.71 7.63 11.85
CA ASP A 172 18.14 6.46 12.52
C ASP A 172 16.68 6.65 12.95
N SER A 173 16.01 7.70 12.44
CA SER A 173 14.62 8.00 12.79
C SER A 173 13.63 7.07 12.06
N PRO A 174 12.38 6.95 12.58
CA PRO A 174 11.29 6.29 11.85
C PRO A 174 10.82 7.08 10.62
N VAL A 175 11.40 8.25 10.36
CA VAL A 175 10.96 9.18 9.31
C VAL A 175 11.67 8.88 7.99
N ARG A 176 10.91 8.87 6.90
CA ARG A 176 11.44 8.83 5.54
C ARG A 176 10.88 9.97 4.70
N LEU A 177 11.73 10.56 3.89
CA LEU A 177 11.33 11.47 2.81
C LEU A 177 11.03 10.64 1.57
N ARG A 178 9.99 11.00 0.83
CA ARG A 178 9.52 10.28 -0.36
C ARG A 178 9.42 11.23 -1.54
N VAL A 179 9.73 10.71 -2.71
CA VAL A 179 9.44 11.34 -3.99
C VAL A 179 8.90 10.28 -4.91
N GLY A 180 7.98 10.64 -5.80
CA GLY A 180 7.47 9.65 -6.73
C GLY A 180 6.71 10.26 -7.89
N TYR A 181 6.28 9.37 -8.77
CA TYR A 181 5.59 9.69 -10.00
C TYR A 181 4.42 8.75 -10.23
N ARG A 182 3.26 9.33 -10.54
CA ARG A 182 2.03 8.65 -10.93
C ARG A 182 1.88 8.74 -12.44
N THR A 183 1.90 7.59 -13.10
CA THR A 183 2.02 7.50 -14.57
C THR A 183 0.75 7.90 -15.31
N ILE A 184 -0.43 7.57 -14.78
CA ILE A 184 -1.72 7.87 -15.42
C ILE A 184 -2.14 9.29 -15.11
N ALA A 185 -2.05 9.71 -13.84
CA ALA A 185 -2.26 11.10 -13.43
C ALA A 185 -1.19 12.06 -13.97
N LYS A 186 -0.05 11.53 -14.43
CA LYS A 186 1.13 12.28 -14.91
C LYS A 186 1.61 13.33 -13.91
N GLN A 187 1.70 12.95 -12.64
CA GLN A 187 2.00 13.86 -11.55
C GLN A 187 3.17 13.34 -10.71
N PHE A 188 4.10 14.25 -10.43
CA PHE A 188 5.09 14.06 -9.39
C PHE A 188 4.48 14.38 -8.03
N PHE A 189 4.96 13.69 -7.00
CA PHE A 189 4.64 13.99 -5.62
C PHE A 189 5.91 14.00 -4.77
N ILE A 190 5.84 14.74 -3.68
CA ILE A 190 6.79 14.68 -2.57
C ILE A 190 6.02 14.25 -1.33
N GLY A 191 6.67 13.53 -0.43
CA GLY A 191 5.97 13.00 0.73
C GLY A 191 6.88 12.71 1.90
N VAL A 192 6.23 12.34 2.99
CA VAL A 192 6.87 11.93 4.24
C VAL A 192 6.16 10.69 4.75
N THR A 193 6.92 9.76 5.32
CA THR A 193 6.37 8.67 6.12
C THR A 193 7.00 8.61 7.49
N VAL A 194 6.23 8.20 8.48
CA VAL A 194 6.71 7.76 9.79
C VAL A 194 6.35 6.29 9.92
N ASN A 195 7.32 5.42 10.18
CA ASN A 195 7.08 3.98 10.31
C ASN A 195 7.81 3.42 11.55
N THR A 196 7.04 2.89 12.50
CA THR A 196 7.55 2.30 13.75
C THR A 196 7.38 0.78 13.84
N PHE A 197 6.97 0.13 12.74
CA PHE A 197 6.94 -1.34 12.63
C PHE A 197 8.33 -1.98 12.65
#